data_AF-A0A0A1TY26-F1
#
_entry.id   AF-A0A0A1TY26-F1
#
_cell.length_a   1.000
_cell.length_b   1.000
_cell.length_c   1.000
_cell.angle_alpha   90.00
_cell.angle_beta   90.00
_cell.angle_gamma   90.00
#
_symmetry.space_group_name_H-M   'P 1'
#
loop_
_entity.id
_entity.type
_entity.pdbx_description
1 polymer ?
#
loop_
_entity_poly.entity_id
_entity_poly.type
_entity_poly.pdbx_seq_one_letter_code
_entity_poly.pdbx_strand_id
1 'polypeptide(L)'
;CTTKNCALCDNNNACTKCIDEFQLSSSKACFSATNACGDGQYGTAGNCQDCKVTNCKKCSTDGNSCSECTGNYMLDPSKTKCAVECPQNSFSNNQICYKCTENCAKCSGESACDECESGIKIKYEGKCYKTCPDHTFEAVSGVTCEVCKESYTTPCKEDDKECIKCTTKNSDRATLAWVLALSVAVLMMI
;
A
#
# COMPACT_ATOMS: atom_id res chain seq x y z
N CYS A 1 -3.87 11.07 -49.98
CA CYS A 1 -3.42 10.06 -49.01
C CYS A 1 -4.61 9.24 -48.56
N THR A 2 -4.56 7.92 -48.76
CA THR A 2 -5.50 6.99 -48.11
C THR A 2 -4.95 6.41 -46.82
N THR A 3 -3.64 6.53 -46.58
CA THR A 3 -2.99 6.15 -45.32
C THR A 3 -3.49 7.02 -44.17
N LYS A 4 -4.01 6.38 -43.12
CA LYS A 4 -4.50 7.05 -41.90
C LYS A 4 -3.37 7.83 -41.22
N ASN A 5 -3.69 9.02 -40.70
CA ASN A 5 -2.76 9.92 -40.00
C ASN A 5 -1.57 10.41 -40.86
N CYS A 6 -1.71 10.35 -42.18
CA CYS A 6 -0.70 10.83 -43.11
C CYS A 6 -0.95 12.29 -43.51
N ALA A 7 0.06 13.16 -43.35
CA ALA A 7 0.02 14.55 -43.75
C ALA A 7 0.37 14.75 -45.24
N LEU A 8 1.32 13.97 -45.77
CA LEU A 8 1.79 14.08 -47.16
C LEU A 8 2.03 12.71 -47.78
N CYS A 9 1.66 12.55 -49.04
CA CYS A 9 1.92 11.35 -49.83
C CYS A 9 2.70 11.68 -51.09
N ASP A 10 3.38 10.66 -51.62
CA ASP A 10 3.93 10.69 -52.97
C ASP A 10 2.86 10.43 -54.04
N ASN A 11 3.29 10.44 -55.31
CA ASN A 11 2.45 10.20 -56.49
C ASN A 11 1.85 8.78 -56.54
N ASN A 12 2.40 7.83 -55.76
CA ASN A 12 1.90 6.47 -55.63
C ASN A 12 0.99 6.31 -54.39
N ASN A 13 0.60 7.44 -53.76
CA ASN A 13 -0.24 7.48 -52.58
C ASN A 13 0.38 6.79 -51.34
N ALA A 14 1.71 6.61 -51.33
CA ALA A 14 2.45 6.14 -50.15
C ALA A 14 2.78 7.32 -49.24
N CYS A 15 2.68 7.12 -47.92
CA CYS A 15 2.90 8.20 -46.97
C CYS A 15 4.38 8.59 -46.89
N THR A 16 4.66 9.90 -46.97
CA THR A 16 6.02 10.47 -46.88
C THR A 16 6.19 11.34 -45.65
N LYS A 17 5.10 11.85 -45.07
CA LYS A 17 5.11 12.59 -43.81
C LYS A 17 3.81 12.35 -43.04
N CYS A 18 3.92 12.07 -41.75
CA CYS A 18 2.77 11.92 -40.86
C CYS A 18 2.35 13.27 -40.28
N ILE A 19 1.11 13.35 -39.78
CA ILE A 19 0.67 14.50 -38.96
C ILE A 19 1.48 14.55 -37.65
N ASP A 20 1.53 15.70 -36.99
CA ASP A 20 2.28 15.88 -35.74
C ASP A 20 1.86 14.82 -34.69
N GLU A 21 2.81 14.37 -33.85
CA GLU A 21 2.71 13.22 -32.91
C GLU A 21 2.75 11.80 -33.54
N PHE A 22 2.93 11.69 -34.87
CA PHE A 22 3.10 10.40 -35.55
C PHE A 22 4.45 10.28 -36.25
N GLN A 23 5.08 9.11 -36.15
CA GLN A 23 6.30 8.70 -36.85
C GLN A 23 5.96 7.85 -38.09
N LEU A 24 6.79 7.95 -39.12
CA LEU A 24 6.65 7.20 -40.36
C LEU A 24 7.39 5.86 -40.28
N SER A 25 6.70 4.75 -40.53
CA SER A 25 7.28 3.40 -40.53
C SER A 25 8.02 3.08 -41.82
N SER A 26 8.86 2.05 -41.78
CA SER A 26 9.49 1.45 -42.96
C SER A 26 8.47 0.99 -44.01
N SER A 27 7.23 0.67 -43.59
CA SER A 27 6.10 0.29 -44.46
C SER A 27 5.26 1.47 -44.95
N LYS A 28 5.73 2.72 -44.79
CA LYS A 28 5.02 3.95 -45.20
C LYS A 28 3.66 4.13 -44.51
N ALA A 29 3.55 3.65 -43.29
CA ALA A 29 2.40 3.86 -42.40
C ALA A 29 2.78 4.80 -41.25
N CYS A 30 1.81 5.54 -40.72
CA CYS A 30 2.02 6.47 -39.60
C CYS A 30 1.66 5.82 -38.27
N PHE A 31 2.57 5.86 -37.29
CA PHE A 31 2.39 5.28 -35.95
C PHE A 31 2.66 6.33 -34.87
N SER A 32 1.94 6.28 -33.74
CA SER A 32 2.09 7.27 -32.66
C SER A 32 3.50 7.22 -32.05
N ALA A 33 4.14 8.39 -31.92
CA ALA A 33 5.51 8.55 -31.43
C ALA A 33 5.61 8.51 -29.89
N THR A 34 4.53 8.82 -29.19
CA THR A 34 4.58 9.40 -27.84
C THR A 34 3.56 8.83 -26.85
N ASN A 35 2.52 8.11 -27.30
CA ASN A 35 1.64 7.32 -26.44
C ASN A 35 0.75 6.47 -27.36
N ALA A 36 1.02 5.16 -27.46
CA ALA A 36 0.49 4.32 -28.54
C ALA A 36 -1.05 4.32 -28.69
N CYS A 37 -1.77 4.63 -27.60
CA CYS A 37 -3.23 4.66 -27.56
C CYS A 37 -3.85 5.90 -26.88
N GLY A 38 -3.07 6.94 -26.55
CA GLY A 38 -3.62 8.11 -25.85
C GLY A 38 -4.11 7.82 -24.43
N ASP A 39 -4.74 8.82 -23.79
CA ASP A 39 -5.24 8.72 -22.42
C ASP A 39 -6.48 7.81 -22.33
N GLY A 40 -6.54 6.97 -21.31
CA GLY A 40 -7.66 6.06 -21.06
C GLY A 40 -7.66 4.79 -21.92
N GLN A 41 -6.58 4.53 -22.66
CA GLN A 41 -6.45 3.34 -23.50
C GLN A 41 -5.10 2.64 -23.32
N TYR A 42 -5.07 1.35 -23.63
CA TYR A 42 -3.87 0.51 -23.66
C TYR A 42 -3.83 -0.33 -24.94
N GLY A 43 -2.68 -0.91 -25.23
CA GLY A 43 -2.49 -1.79 -26.39
C GLY A 43 -1.37 -1.31 -27.31
N THR A 44 -1.44 -1.73 -28.57
CA THR A 44 -0.45 -1.39 -29.59
C THR A 44 -1.03 -0.38 -30.58
N ALA A 45 -0.17 0.40 -31.24
CA ALA A 45 -0.59 1.42 -32.18
C ALA A 45 -1.51 0.83 -33.27
N GLY A 46 -2.71 1.38 -33.41
CA GLY A 46 -3.74 0.90 -34.34
C GLY A 46 -4.66 -0.20 -33.80
N ASN A 47 -4.37 -0.76 -32.61
CA ASN A 47 -5.18 -1.75 -31.90
C ASN A 47 -5.31 -1.36 -30.42
N CYS A 48 -5.98 -0.23 -30.19
CA CYS A 48 -6.18 0.33 -28.86
C CYS A 48 -7.46 -0.17 -28.23
N GLN A 49 -7.40 -0.44 -26.92
CA GLN A 49 -8.52 -0.87 -26.11
C GLN A 49 -8.67 0.08 -24.93
N ASP A 50 -9.92 0.36 -24.55
CA ASP A 50 -10.19 1.23 -23.41
C ASP A 50 -9.77 0.56 -22.11
N CYS A 51 -9.21 1.34 -21.18
CA CYS A 51 -8.96 0.89 -19.82
C CYS A 51 -10.27 0.42 -19.17
N LYS A 52 -10.23 -0.70 -18.46
CA LYS A 52 -11.42 -1.21 -17.75
C LYS A 52 -11.70 -0.41 -16.48
N VAL A 53 -10.67 0.23 -15.92
CA VAL A 53 -10.80 1.12 -14.76
C VAL A 53 -11.38 2.46 -15.22
N THR A 54 -12.59 2.77 -14.76
CA THR A 54 -13.27 4.05 -15.05
C THR A 54 -12.44 5.24 -14.55
N ASN A 55 -12.44 6.35 -15.30
CA ASN A 55 -11.68 7.57 -15.01
C ASN A 55 -10.16 7.38 -14.95
N CYS A 56 -9.63 6.28 -15.48
CA CYS A 56 -8.21 6.03 -15.58
C CYS A 56 -7.59 6.73 -16.79
N LYS A 57 -6.47 7.41 -16.61
CA LYS A 57 -5.70 8.07 -17.66
C LYS A 57 -4.63 7.15 -18.25
N LYS A 58 -3.98 6.35 -17.42
CA LYS A 58 -2.98 5.35 -17.85
C LYS A 58 -3.23 4.05 -17.13
N CYS A 59 -3.39 2.96 -17.87
CA CYS A 59 -3.60 1.63 -17.31
C CYS A 59 -2.53 0.63 -17.75
N SER A 60 -2.51 -0.52 -17.07
CA SER A 60 -1.68 -1.68 -17.42
C SER A 60 -2.02 -2.23 -18.79
N THR A 61 -1.13 -3.09 -19.31
CA THR A 61 -1.26 -3.74 -20.63
C THR A 61 -2.47 -4.67 -20.76
N ASP A 62 -3.16 -4.97 -19.66
CA ASP A 62 -4.40 -5.76 -19.61
C ASP A 62 -5.65 -4.92 -19.24
N GLY A 63 -5.46 -3.60 -19.09
CA GLY A 63 -6.50 -2.62 -18.74
C GLY A 63 -7.05 -2.73 -17.32
N ASN A 64 -6.59 -3.68 -16.51
CA ASN A 64 -7.20 -4.01 -15.21
C ASN A 64 -6.71 -3.13 -14.05
N SER A 65 -5.55 -2.48 -14.19
CA SER A 65 -4.97 -1.63 -13.16
C SER A 65 -4.61 -0.26 -13.72
N CYS A 66 -4.77 0.76 -12.90
CA CYS A 66 -4.52 2.15 -13.24
C CYS A 66 -3.25 2.67 -12.57
N SER A 67 -2.49 3.49 -13.27
CA SER A 67 -1.30 4.16 -12.74
C SER A 67 -1.49 5.67 -12.59
N GLU A 68 -2.43 6.26 -13.30
CA GLU A 68 -2.73 7.70 -13.25
C GLU A 68 -4.22 7.90 -13.51
N CYS A 69 -4.92 8.64 -12.65
CA CYS A 69 -6.33 8.97 -12.84
C CYS A 69 -6.50 10.26 -13.65
N THR A 70 -7.67 10.44 -14.26
CA THR A 70 -8.03 11.66 -15.00
C THR A 70 -8.50 12.76 -14.04
N GLY A 71 -8.38 14.03 -14.45
CA GLY A 71 -8.99 15.17 -13.76
C GLY A 71 -8.59 15.28 -12.28
N ASN A 72 -9.59 15.33 -11.40
CA ASN A 72 -9.45 15.43 -9.94
C ASN A 72 -9.67 14.08 -9.22
N TYR A 73 -9.69 12.97 -9.96
CA TYR A 73 -9.86 11.64 -9.37
C TYR A 73 -8.53 11.19 -8.74
N MET A 74 -8.65 10.52 -7.61
CA MET A 74 -7.56 9.97 -6.83
C MET A 74 -7.44 8.46 -7.07
N LEU A 75 -6.21 7.98 -7.18
CA LEU A 75 -5.91 6.56 -7.39
C LEU A 75 -6.03 5.79 -6.08
N ASP A 76 -6.92 4.81 -6.05
CA ASP A 76 -7.10 3.91 -4.93
C ASP A 76 -5.83 3.07 -4.65
N PRO A 77 -5.52 2.68 -3.40
CA PRO A 77 -4.32 1.88 -3.10
C PRO A 77 -4.25 0.55 -3.86
N SER A 78 -5.39 -0.03 -4.23
CA SER A 78 -5.47 -1.26 -5.04
C SER A 78 -5.17 -1.05 -6.53
N LYS A 79 -5.10 0.20 -6.98
CA LYS A 79 -4.97 0.59 -8.40
C LYS A 79 -6.14 0.18 -9.30
N THR A 80 -7.23 -0.34 -8.76
CA THR A 80 -8.39 -0.80 -9.56
C THR A 80 -9.51 0.22 -9.66
N LYS A 81 -9.35 1.39 -9.03
CA LYS A 81 -10.38 2.42 -8.96
C LYS A 81 -9.77 3.83 -8.92
N CYS A 82 -10.42 4.74 -9.64
CA CYS A 82 -10.20 6.18 -9.55
C CYS A 82 -11.46 6.81 -8.93
N ALA A 83 -11.33 7.49 -7.80
CA ALA A 83 -12.46 8.04 -7.04
C ALA A 83 -12.19 9.49 -6.62
N VAL A 84 -13.23 10.31 -6.44
CA VAL A 84 -13.07 11.72 -6.02
C VAL A 84 -12.55 11.86 -4.59
N GLU A 85 -12.73 10.83 -3.78
CA GLU A 85 -12.26 10.75 -2.40
C GLU A 85 -11.56 9.41 -2.19
N CYS A 86 -10.58 9.39 -1.29
CA CYS A 86 -9.96 8.15 -0.86
C CYS A 86 -10.93 7.28 -0.05
N PRO A 87 -10.83 5.94 -0.15
CA PRO A 87 -11.64 5.06 0.68
C PRO A 87 -11.32 5.26 2.17
N GLN A 88 -12.17 4.70 3.04
CA GLN A 88 -11.89 4.66 4.48
C GLN A 88 -10.53 4.01 4.76
N ASN A 89 -9.93 4.38 5.90
CA ASN A 89 -8.60 3.93 6.34
C ASN A 89 -7.50 4.32 5.33
N SER A 90 -7.69 5.41 4.59
CA SER A 90 -6.71 5.95 3.64
C SER A 90 -6.69 7.47 3.67
N PHE A 91 -5.58 8.06 3.27
CA PHE A 91 -5.39 9.50 3.13
C PHE A 91 -4.92 9.84 1.71
N SER A 92 -5.23 11.04 1.24
CA SER A 92 -4.81 11.52 -0.08
C SER A 92 -3.47 12.23 0.02
N ASN A 93 -2.55 11.91 -0.88
CA ASN A 93 -1.35 12.69 -1.12
C ASN A 93 -1.07 12.71 -2.64
N ASN A 94 -1.02 13.90 -3.23
CA ASN A 94 -0.79 14.08 -4.67
C ASN A 94 -1.69 13.22 -5.58
N GLN A 95 -3.01 13.18 -5.29
CA GLN A 95 -4.01 12.39 -6.04
C GLN A 95 -3.78 10.86 -5.99
N ILE A 96 -2.99 10.38 -5.04
CA ILE A 96 -2.83 8.96 -4.75
C ILE A 96 -3.33 8.74 -3.33
N CYS A 97 -4.15 7.72 -3.16
CA CYS A 97 -4.62 7.28 -1.86
C CYS A 97 -3.60 6.31 -1.27
N TYR A 98 -3.18 6.60 -0.05
CA TYR A 98 -2.29 5.77 0.74
C TYR A 98 -3.06 5.22 1.93
N LYS A 99 -2.84 3.94 2.25
CA LYS A 99 -3.45 3.36 3.45
C LYS A 99 -2.89 4.02 4.71
N CYS A 100 -3.76 4.21 5.69
CA CYS A 100 -3.34 4.58 7.03
C CYS A 100 -2.47 3.48 7.66
N THR A 101 -1.78 3.83 8.74
CA THR A 101 -1.11 2.83 9.58
C THR A 101 -2.09 1.78 10.07
N GLU A 102 -1.57 0.62 10.46
CA GLU A 102 -2.38 -0.43 11.08
C GLU A 102 -3.23 0.12 12.23
N ASN A 103 -4.44 -0.42 12.40
CA ASN A 103 -5.38 -0.09 13.47
C ASN A 103 -5.91 1.36 13.42
N CYS A 104 -5.72 2.08 12.31
CA CYS A 104 -6.14 3.45 12.12
C CYS A 104 -7.31 3.59 11.14
N ALA A 105 -8.41 4.18 11.60
CA ALA A 105 -9.60 4.43 10.79
C ALA A 105 -9.50 5.72 9.97
N LYS A 106 -8.89 6.77 10.52
CA LYS A 106 -8.63 8.04 9.82
C LYS A 106 -7.26 8.57 10.17
N CYS A 107 -6.52 8.99 9.15
CA CYS A 107 -5.18 9.53 9.26
C CYS A 107 -5.01 10.72 8.34
N SER A 108 -4.11 11.62 8.73
CA SER A 108 -3.68 12.77 7.93
C SER A 108 -2.29 12.54 7.29
N GLY A 109 -1.68 11.39 7.54
CA GLY A 109 -0.40 10.99 6.95
C GLY A 109 0.03 9.59 7.39
N GLU A 110 1.16 9.12 6.86
CA GLU A 110 1.66 7.74 7.06
C GLU A 110 2.00 7.38 8.51
N SER A 111 2.13 8.34 9.42
CA SER A 111 2.43 8.10 10.83
C SER A 111 1.56 8.94 11.78
N ALA A 112 0.50 9.54 11.25
CA ALA A 112 -0.40 10.41 12.00
C ALA A 112 -1.81 9.83 11.98
N CYS A 113 -2.16 9.06 13.01
CA CYS A 113 -3.51 8.54 13.18
C CYS A 113 -4.37 9.51 13.99
N ASP A 114 -5.44 9.99 13.37
CA ASP A 114 -6.40 10.92 13.96
C ASP A 114 -7.48 10.15 14.73
N GLU A 115 -7.94 9.03 14.16
CA GLU A 115 -9.00 8.18 14.72
C GLU A 115 -8.61 6.70 14.61
N CYS A 116 -8.60 5.98 15.74
CA CYS A 116 -8.36 4.55 15.78
C CYS A 116 -9.57 3.77 15.26
N GLU A 117 -9.33 2.54 14.78
CA GLU A 117 -10.41 1.61 14.45
C GLU A 117 -11.30 1.31 15.68
N SER A 118 -12.57 1.02 15.43
CA SER A 118 -13.53 0.72 16.49
C SER A 118 -13.04 -0.42 17.39
N GLY A 119 -13.11 -0.20 18.70
CA GLY A 119 -12.62 -1.13 19.72
C GLY A 119 -11.14 -0.97 20.09
N ILE A 120 -10.38 -0.13 19.38
CA ILE A 120 -8.97 0.15 19.69
C ILE A 120 -8.88 1.48 20.45
N LYS A 121 -8.47 1.41 21.72
CA LYS A 121 -8.46 2.55 22.64
C LYS A 121 -7.06 3.06 22.99
N ILE A 122 -6.03 2.25 22.77
CA ILE A 122 -4.67 2.58 23.17
C ILE A 122 -4.02 3.41 22.05
N LYS A 123 -3.67 4.65 22.36
CA LYS A 123 -2.91 5.55 21.49
C LYS A 123 -1.52 5.81 22.06
N TYR A 124 -0.49 5.60 21.25
CA TYR A 124 0.90 5.82 21.62
C TYR A 124 1.68 6.35 20.41
N GLU A 125 2.44 7.43 20.60
CA GLU A 125 3.25 8.08 19.54
C GLU A 125 2.50 8.33 18.22
N GLY A 126 1.25 8.79 18.31
CA GLY A 126 0.43 9.10 17.13
C GLY A 126 -0.14 7.88 16.38
N LYS A 127 0.05 6.66 16.91
CA LYS A 127 -0.46 5.39 16.34
C LYS A 127 -1.43 4.70 17.31
N CYS A 128 -2.21 3.78 16.77
CA CYS A 128 -3.20 3.01 17.49
C CYS A 128 -2.73 1.56 17.68
N TYR A 129 -2.92 1.03 18.88
CA TYR A 129 -2.42 -0.29 19.25
C TYR A 129 -3.50 -1.12 19.93
N LYS A 130 -3.57 -2.42 19.62
CA LYS A 130 -4.37 -3.38 20.41
C LYS A 130 -3.69 -3.71 21.73
N THR A 131 -2.37 -3.75 21.71
CA THR A 131 -1.49 -4.00 22.86
C THR A 131 -0.27 -3.11 22.73
N CYS A 132 0.20 -2.57 23.86
CA CYS A 132 1.38 -1.71 23.87
C CYS A 132 2.61 -2.36 23.20
N PRO A 133 3.37 -1.58 22.40
CA PRO A 133 4.54 -2.07 21.68
C PRO A 133 5.69 -2.45 22.62
N ASP A 134 6.76 -2.97 22.02
CA ASP A 134 7.96 -3.41 22.72
C ASP A 134 8.54 -2.35 23.66
N HIS A 135 9.03 -2.78 24.82
CA HIS A 135 9.55 -1.92 25.89
C HIS A 135 8.55 -0.90 26.45
N THR A 136 7.26 -1.13 26.25
CA THR A 136 6.19 -0.33 26.87
C THR A 136 5.15 -1.24 27.54
N PHE A 137 4.38 -0.66 28.46
CA PHE A 137 3.28 -1.31 29.16
C PHE A 137 2.04 -0.41 29.17
N GLU A 138 0.87 -1.01 29.38
CA GLU A 138 -0.39 -0.28 29.41
C GLU A 138 -0.47 0.57 30.68
N ALA A 139 -0.71 1.88 30.51
CA ALA A 139 -0.88 2.81 31.61
C ALA A 139 -2.13 2.46 32.44
N VAL A 140 -2.19 2.92 33.68
CA VAL A 140 -3.36 2.70 34.57
C VAL A 140 -4.66 3.23 33.95
N SER A 141 -4.58 4.25 33.10
CA SER A 141 -5.72 4.81 32.38
C SER A 141 -6.29 3.91 31.29
N GLY A 142 -5.55 2.89 30.82
CA GLY A 142 -5.96 1.94 29.79
C GLY A 142 -6.09 2.52 28.38
N VAL A 143 -5.59 3.74 28.15
CA VAL A 143 -5.73 4.47 26.87
C VAL A 143 -4.40 4.87 26.24
N THR A 144 -3.28 4.60 26.90
CA THR A 144 -1.94 4.90 26.40
C THR A 144 -0.91 3.92 26.95
N CYS A 145 0.33 4.03 26.46
CA CYS A 145 1.45 3.20 26.89
C CYS A 145 2.51 4.06 27.58
N GLU A 146 3.18 3.46 28.56
CA GLU A 146 4.31 4.04 29.27
C GLU A 146 5.55 3.18 29.03
N VAL A 147 6.73 3.81 29.04
CA VAL A 147 8.00 3.14 28.77
C VAL A 147 8.44 2.36 30.00
N CYS A 148 8.92 1.14 29.80
CA CYS A 148 9.50 0.33 30.86
C CYS A 148 10.73 1.01 31.48
N LYS A 149 10.94 0.81 32.78
CA LYS A 149 12.18 1.20 33.48
C LYS A 149 13.38 0.42 32.95
N GLU A 150 14.57 0.99 33.11
CA GLU A 150 15.82 0.35 32.70
C GLU A 150 16.08 -0.98 33.42
N SER A 151 15.63 -1.11 34.66
CA SER A 151 15.79 -2.32 35.46
C SER A 151 14.64 -2.50 36.45
N TYR A 152 14.44 -3.76 36.84
CA TYR A 152 13.41 -4.17 37.80
C TYR A 152 14.04 -5.08 38.87
N THR A 153 13.56 -4.98 40.10
CA THR A 153 13.87 -5.96 41.15
C THR A 153 13.10 -7.24 40.86
N THR A 154 13.81 -8.35 40.68
CA THR A 154 13.21 -9.68 40.48
C THR A 154 13.43 -10.57 41.70
N PRO A 155 12.49 -11.48 42.03
CA PRO A 155 11.20 -11.70 41.37
C PRO A 155 10.23 -10.53 41.52
N CYS A 156 9.42 -10.27 40.49
CA CYS A 156 8.40 -9.23 40.52
C CYS A 156 7.36 -9.52 41.62
N LYS A 157 6.80 -8.46 42.22
CA LYS A 157 5.62 -8.61 43.08
C LYS A 157 4.40 -8.98 42.24
N GLU A 158 3.48 -9.77 42.79
CA GLU A 158 2.31 -10.28 42.05
C GLU A 158 1.39 -9.18 41.51
N ASP A 159 1.35 -8.03 42.17
CA ASP A 159 0.53 -6.87 41.81
C ASP A 159 1.26 -5.85 40.92
N ASP A 160 2.58 -6.03 40.70
CA ASP A 160 3.40 -5.15 39.88
C ASP A 160 3.26 -5.50 38.39
N LYS A 161 2.14 -5.08 37.81
CA LYS A 161 1.80 -5.31 36.39
C LYS A 161 2.86 -4.75 35.44
N GLU A 162 3.51 -3.66 35.81
CA GLU A 162 4.61 -3.07 35.05
C GLU A 162 5.80 -4.02 35.03
N CYS A 163 6.31 -4.43 36.19
CA CYS A 163 7.43 -5.36 36.31
C CYS A 163 7.13 -6.66 35.57
N ILE A 164 5.94 -7.23 35.76
CA ILE A 164 5.53 -8.46 35.08
C ILE A 164 5.55 -8.24 33.57
N LYS A 165 4.92 -7.20 33.03
CA LYS A 165 4.87 -6.95 31.57
C LYS A 165 6.25 -6.67 30.96
N CYS A 166 7.08 -5.91 31.65
CA CYS A 166 8.39 -5.46 31.16
C CYS A 166 9.47 -6.52 31.32
N THR A 167 9.29 -7.51 32.19
CA THR A 167 10.22 -8.65 32.36
C THR A 167 9.75 -9.93 31.64
N THR A 168 8.46 -10.06 31.31
CA THR A 168 7.88 -11.26 30.65
C THR A 168 8.32 -11.49 29.21
N LYS A 169 8.92 -10.50 28.51
CA LYS A 169 9.53 -10.73 27.18
C LYS A 169 10.73 -11.69 27.21
N ASN A 170 11.31 -11.95 28.39
CA ASN A 170 12.31 -13.00 28.59
C ASN A 170 11.70 -14.39 28.87
N SER A 171 10.37 -14.50 29.00
CA SER A 171 9.70 -15.73 29.42
C SER A 171 9.32 -16.67 28.27
N ASP A 172 9.35 -16.24 27.00
CA ASP A 172 9.13 -17.16 25.85
C ASP A 172 10.31 -18.11 25.63
N ARG A 173 11.48 -17.83 26.23
CA ARG A 173 12.61 -18.78 26.29
C ARG A 173 12.53 -19.74 27.47
N ALA A 174 11.75 -19.42 28.50
CA ALA A 174 11.62 -20.27 29.68
C ALA A 174 10.65 -21.44 29.44
N THR A 175 9.62 -21.26 28.61
CA THR A 175 8.62 -22.32 28.32
C THR A 175 9.20 -23.48 27.50
N LEU A 176 10.20 -23.24 26.64
CA LEU A 176 10.89 -24.30 25.89
C LEU A 176 11.86 -25.14 26.75
N ALA A 177 12.39 -24.58 27.84
CA ALA A 177 13.33 -25.29 28.71
C ALA A 177 12.65 -26.41 29.53
N TRP A 178 11.41 -26.19 29.97
CA TRP A 178 10.64 -27.20 30.73
C TRP A 178 10.11 -28.34 29.85
N VAL A 179 9.74 -28.06 28.59
CA VAL A 179 9.24 -29.08 27.65
C VAL A 179 10.35 -30.03 27.19
N LEU A 180 11.59 -29.54 27.04
CA LEU A 180 12.77 -30.37 26.74
C LEU A 180 13.21 -31.20 27.96
N ALA A 181 13.10 -30.68 29.17
CA ALA A 181 13.44 -31.43 30.39
C ALA A 181 12.51 -32.64 30.63
N LEU A 182 11.21 -32.49 30.34
CA LEU A 182 10.23 -33.57 30.47
C LEU A 182 10.38 -34.65 29.39
N SER A 183 10.81 -34.30 28.18
CA SER A 183 10.99 -35.27 27.08
C SER A 183 12.26 -36.11 27.21
N VAL A 184 13.35 -35.56 27.76
CA VAL A 184 14.58 -36.34 28.06
C VAL A 184 14.36 -37.34 29.20
N ALA A 185 13.53 -37.00 30.20
CA ALA A 185 13.23 -37.90 31.32
C ALA A 185 12.47 -39.17 30.90
N VAL A 186 11.63 -39.11 29.87
CA VAL A 186 10.88 -40.27 29.35
C VAL A 186 11.78 -41.20 28.53
N LEU A 187 12.79 -40.66 27.82
CA LEU A 187 13.74 -41.44 27.02
C LEU A 187 14.80 -42.19 27.85
N MET A 188 15.04 -41.79 29.10
CA MET A 188 15.97 -42.49 30.02
C MET A 188 15.29 -43.60 30.85
N MET A 189 13.99 -43.83 30.67
CA MET A 189 13.22 -44.86 31.37
C MET A 189 12.69 -45.96 30.43
N ILE A 190 13.21 -46.06 29.20
CA ILE A 190 12.89 -47.12 28.24
C ILE A 190 14.17 -47.89 27.88
#